data_AF-R7Z635-F1
#
_entry.id   AF-R7Z635-F1
#
_cell.length_a   1.000
_cell.length_b   1.000
_cell.length_c   1.000
_cell.angle_alpha   90.00
_cell.angle_beta   90.00
_cell.angle_gamma   90.00
#
_symmetry.space_group_name_H-M   'P 1'
#
loop_
_entity.id
_entity.type
_entity.pdbx_description
1 polymer ?
#
loop_
_entity_poly.entity_id
_entity_poly.type
_entity_poly.pdbx_seq_one_letter_code
_entity_poly.pdbx_strand_id
1 'polypeptide(L)'
;MQGHRKYLTTSTPSSIKGIEVRTKRVKEFTGALVERYKATPEALRSERMKTALMEFGYSRDPGDRLQQHFRHRSSNYLFNLTRAVNMVIWPGRFGLAQFVVLPLFESEMAALAEIILVRCGQGYAAGGNGFTVHPAGQSVTSAYEISEDKWEEYASHALAHSPLQRNYDELSVRNRAIIAKCQEESRQLAARHAALDEEIRMLTEIEELQRRKRDLEGAKSEAEQAALLDQYSEQDRDEVLQLLAEFIYEVMILKDNHRRTQWIMERLEIDAEEGGEPGTLAPEAQDE
;
A
#
# COMPACT_ATOMS: atom_id res chain seq x y z
N MET A 1 -46.19 -6.45 -42.85
CA MET A 1 -45.90 -5.73 -41.59
C MET A 1 -44.84 -6.50 -40.80
N GLN A 2 -43.57 -6.07 -40.83
CA GLN A 2 -42.48 -6.66 -40.04
C GLN A 2 -41.70 -5.49 -39.41
N GLY A 3 -42.21 -4.99 -38.29
CA GLY A 3 -41.69 -3.80 -37.61
C GLY A 3 -41.71 -3.91 -36.09
N HIS A 4 -41.92 -5.11 -35.53
CA HIS A 4 -41.81 -5.28 -34.09
C HIS A 4 -40.33 -5.26 -33.72
N ARG A 5 -39.96 -4.25 -32.93
CA ARG A 5 -38.65 -4.04 -32.33
C ARG A 5 -38.18 -5.38 -31.76
N LYS A 6 -37.12 -5.98 -32.33
CA LYS A 6 -36.59 -7.32 -31.99
C LYS A 6 -36.36 -7.56 -30.47
N TYR A 7 -36.23 -6.50 -29.69
CA TYR A 7 -36.08 -6.57 -28.23
C TYR A 7 -37.40 -6.66 -27.44
N LEU A 8 -38.56 -6.50 -28.09
CA LEU A 8 -39.89 -6.60 -27.48
C LEU A 8 -40.63 -7.90 -27.83
N THR A 9 -40.18 -8.63 -28.86
CA THR A 9 -40.98 -9.73 -29.46
C THR A 9 -40.11 -10.92 -29.87
N THR A 10 -39.45 -11.56 -28.91
CA THR A 10 -38.80 -12.86 -29.16
C THR A 10 -39.34 -13.87 -28.14
N SER A 11 -39.91 -14.96 -28.66
CA SER A 11 -40.65 -15.98 -27.88
C SER A 11 -39.89 -17.30 -27.76
N THR A 12 -38.60 -17.35 -28.10
CA THR A 12 -37.79 -18.57 -27.96
C THR A 12 -37.26 -18.73 -26.52
N PRO A 13 -37.04 -19.96 -26.01
CA PRO A 13 -36.53 -20.17 -24.65
C PRO A 13 -35.19 -19.46 -24.34
N SER A 14 -34.27 -19.41 -25.30
CA SER A 14 -33.03 -18.64 -25.20
C SER A 14 -33.27 -17.12 -25.12
N SER A 15 -34.34 -16.65 -25.77
CA SER A 15 -34.76 -15.26 -25.67
C SER A 15 -35.48 -14.92 -24.36
N ILE A 16 -36.11 -15.89 -23.67
CA ILE A 16 -36.71 -15.69 -22.33
C ILE A 16 -35.62 -15.37 -21.30
N LYS A 17 -34.55 -16.17 -21.22
CA LYS A 17 -33.38 -15.84 -20.37
C LYS A 17 -32.78 -14.49 -20.74
N GLY A 18 -32.75 -14.18 -22.04
CA GLY A 18 -32.35 -12.86 -22.54
C GLY A 18 -33.26 -11.72 -22.07
N ILE A 19 -34.57 -11.94 -21.99
CA ILE A 19 -35.56 -10.98 -21.50
C ILE A 19 -35.38 -10.73 -20.01
N GLU A 20 -35.17 -11.77 -19.20
CA GLU A 20 -34.92 -11.63 -17.75
C GLU A 20 -33.67 -10.79 -17.48
N VAL A 21 -32.56 -11.12 -18.15
CA VAL A 21 -31.29 -10.38 -18.04
C VAL A 21 -31.46 -8.93 -18.47
N ARG A 22 -32.14 -8.67 -19.59
CA ARG A 22 -32.43 -7.31 -20.05
C ARG A 22 -33.35 -6.55 -19.11
N THR A 23 -34.37 -7.20 -18.57
CA THR A 23 -35.30 -6.61 -17.60
C THR A 23 -34.57 -6.22 -16.33
N LYS A 24 -33.68 -7.09 -15.83
CA LYS A 24 -32.80 -6.78 -14.69
C LYS A 24 -31.93 -5.56 -14.99
N ARG A 25 -31.28 -5.52 -16.15
CA ARG A 25 -30.42 -4.38 -16.57
C ARG A 25 -31.20 -3.08 -16.77
N VAL A 26 -32.43 -3.14 -17.27
CA VAL A 26 -33.33 -1.98 -17.34
C VAL A 26 -33.62 -1.47 -15.93
N LYS A 27 -33.97 -2.36 -14.99
CA LYS A 27 -34.22 -1.98 -13.58
C LYS A 27 -32.98 -1.33 -12.95
N GLU A 28 -31.80 -1.93 -13.11
CA GLU A 28 -30.52 -1.39 -12.63
C GLU A 28 -30.25 0.00 -13.21
N PHE A 29 -30.39 0.16 -14.53
CA PHE A 29 -30.21 1.44 -15.22
C PHE A 29 -31.20 2.51 -14.72
N THR A 30 -32.49 2.17 -14.59
CA THR A 30 -33.50 3.10 -14.07
C THR A 30 -33.26 3.47 -12.60
N GLY A 31 -32.82 2.51 -11.78
CA GLY A 31 -32.44 2.77 -10.39
C GLY A 31 -31.28 3.76 -10.31
N ALA A 32 -30.22 3.54 -11.10
CA ALA A 32 -29.07 4.43 -11.15
C ALA A 32 -29.45 5.84 -11.66
N LEU A 33 -30.37 5.95 -12.64
CA LEU A 33 -30.89 7.25 -13.08
C LEU A 33 -31.67 7.97 -11.98
N VAL A 34 -32.47 7.26 -11.19
CA VAL A 34 -33.21 7.85 -10.06
C VAL A 34 -32.23 8.34 -9.00
N GLU A 35 -31.20 7.57 -8.66
CA GLU A 35 -30.18 8.00 -7.70
C GLU A 35 -29.40 9.22 -8.21
N ARG A 36 -29.06 9.25 -9.50
CA ARG A 36 -28.47 10.44 -10.14
C ARG A 36 -29.38 11.67 -10.05
N TYR A 37 -30.69 11.50 -10.29
CA TYR A 37 -31.67 12.57 -10.16
C TYR A 37 -31.79 13.09 -8.73
N LYS A 38 -31.84 12.20 -7.74
CA LYS A 38 -31.87 12.57 -6.31
C LYS A 38 -30.62 13.33 -5.89
N ALA A 39 -29.44 12.88 -6.35
CA ALA A 39 -28.16 13.53 -6.09
C ALA A 39 -27.99 14.89 -6.80
N THR A 40 -28.82 15.19 -7.82
CA THR A 40 -28.83 16.49 -8.47
C THR A 40 -29.50 17.52 -7.54
N PRO A 41 -28.84 18.66 -7.25
CA PRO A 41 -29.42 19.74 -6.45
C PRO A 41 -30.79 20.16 -7.01
N GLU A 42 -31.74 20.43 -6.12
CA GLU A 42 -33.15 20.67 -6.51
C GLU A 42 -33.30 21.80 -7.54
N ALA A 43 -32.56 22.89 -7.35
CA ALA A 43 -32.54 24.03 -8.29
C ALA A 43 -32.11 23.65 -9.72
N LEU A 44 -31.37 22.55 -9.90
CA LEU A 44 -30.87 22.09 -11.20
C LEU A 44 -31.68 20.93 -11.78
N ARG A 45 -32.67 20.37 -11.07
CA ARG A 45 -33.44 19.19 -11.53
C ARG A 45 -34.31 19.46 -12.75
N SER A 46 -34.71 20.71 -12.96
CA SER A 46 -35.50 21.15 -14.13
C SER A 46 -34.62 21.58 -15.31
N GLU A 47 -33.32 21.72 -15.08
CA GLU A 47 -32.35 22.13 -16.10
C GLU A 47 -31.87 20.94 -16.94
N ARG A 48 -31.20 21.25 -18.05
CA ARG A 48 -30.53 20.21 -18.84
C ARG A 48 -29.46 19.53 -17.99
N MET A 49 -29.38 18.20 -18.10
CA MET A 49 -28.33 17.43 -17.43
C MET A 49 -26.96 17.96 -17.86
N LYS A 50 -26.10 18.27 -16.88
CA LYS A 50 -24.72 18.74 -17.13
C LYS A 50 -23.94 17.80 -18.07
N THR A 51 -24.20 16.50 -17.95
CA THR A 51 -23.67 15.47 -18.83
C THR A 51 -24.84 14.69 -19.41
N ALA A 52 -24.96 14.67 -20.74
CA ALA A 52 -25.96 13.86 -21.43
C ALA A 52 -25.74 12.36 -21.17
N LEU A 53 -26.74 11.54 -21.45
CA LEU A 53 -26.55 10.09 -21.48
C LEU A 53 -25.74 9.73 -22.72
N MET A 54 -24.59 9.08 -22.53
CA MET A 54 -23.67 8.81 -23.62
C MET A 54 -23.56 7.32 -23.95
N GLU A 55 -23.26 7.03 -25.20
CA GLU A 55 -22.83 5.71 -25.67
C GLU A 55 -21.61 5.93 -26.55
N PHE A 56 -20.65 5.03 -26.42
CA PHE A 56 -19.46 5.00 -27.24
C PHE A 56 -19.33 3.58 -27.77
N GLY A 57 -18.88 3.47 -29.01
CA GLY A 57 -18.67 2.21 -29.67
C GLY A 57 -17.76 2.39 -30.87
N TYR A 58 -17.15 1.28 -31.28
CA TYR A 58 -16.36 1.21 -32.50
C TYR A 58 -17.24 0.83 -33.70
N SER A 59 -16.89 1.36 -34.88
CA SER A 59 -17.37 0.85 -36.15
C SER A 59 -16.33 1.07 -37.24
N ARG A 60 -16.13 0.08 -38.10
CA ARG A 60 -15.37 0.24 -39.35
C ARG A 60 -16.10 1.09 -40.39
N ASP A 61 -17.44 1.12 -40.30
CA ASP A 61 -18.30 1.98 -41.13
C ASP A 61 -19.15 2.85 -40.19
N PRO A 62 -18.66 4.06 -39.83
CA PRO A 62 -19.41 4.94 -38.96
C PRO A 62 -20.71 5.40 -39.63
N GLY A 63 -20.75 5.63 -40.95
CA GLY A 63 -21.94 6.11 -41.64
C GLY A 63 -23.12 5.15 -41.49
N ASP A 64 -22.89 3.87 -41.78
CA ASP A 64 -23.89 2.82 -41.61
C ASP A 64 -24.29 2.66 -40.15
N ARG A 65 -23.31 2.69 -39.23
CA ARG A 65 -23.56 2.53 -37.80
C ARG A 65 -24.44 3.65 -37.25
N LEU A 66 -24.17 4.89 -37.63
CA LEU A 66 -24.95 6.07 -37.24
C LEU A 66 -26.37 5.97 -37.79
N GLN A 67 -26.53 5.49 -39.02
CA GLN A 67 -27.83 5.29 -39.63
C GLN A 67 -28.63 4.16 -38.93
N GLN A 68 -27.96 3.08 -38.53
CA GLN A 68 -28.54 1.98 -37.75
C GLN A 68 -29.07 2.47 -36.39
N HIS A 69 -28.26 3.21 -35.63
CA HIS A 69 -28.70 3.84 -34.38
C HIS A 69 -29.87 4.80 -34.61
N PHE A 70 -29.82 5.62 -35.66
CA PHE A 70 -30.90 6.54 -36.00
C PHE A 70 -32.22 5.80 -36.28
N ARG A 71 -32.18 4.63 -36.90
CA ARG A 71 -33.36 3.82 -37.25
C ARG A 71 -33.74 2.76 -36.20
N HIS A 72 -33.09 2.77 -35.02
CA HIS A 72 -33.25 1.75 -33.97
C HIS A 72 -33.00 0.31 -34.44
N ARG A 73 -32.10 0.11 -35.42
CA ARG A 73 -31.72 -1.20 -35.95
C ARG A 73 -30.38 -1.62 -35.38
N SER A 74 -30.26 -2.88 -34.94
CA SER A 74 -29.01 -3.46 -34.42
C SER A 74 -28.26 -2.60 -33.38
N SER A 75 -29.01 -1.83 -32.58
CA SER A 75 -28.46 -0.91 -31.59
C SER A 75 -28.67 -1.46 -30.17
N ASN A 76 -27.96 -0.90 -29.21
CA ASN A 76 -28.16 -1.18 -27.79
C ASN A 76 -29.65 -1.01 -27.42
N TYR A 77 -30.20 -2.00 -26.72
CA TYR A 77 -31.63 -2.04 -26.40
C TYR A 77 -32.03 -0.99 -25.35
N LEU A 78 -31.16 -0.64 -24.39
CA LEU A 78 -31.41 0.43 -23.42
C LEU A 78 -31.51 1.78 -24.13
N PHE A 79 -30.55 2.05 -24.99
CA PHE A 79 -30.55 3.25 -25.82
C PHE A 79 -31.85 3.37 -26.66
N ASN A 80 -32.22 2.28 -27.34
CA ASN A 80 -33.43 2.25 -28.15
C ASN A 80 -34.70 2.45 -27.30
N LEU A 81 -34.77 1.83 -26.11
CA LEU A 81 -35.88 1.99 -25.17
C LEU A 81 -35.99 3.44 -24.69
N THR A 82 -34.90 4.02 -24.20
CA THR A 82 -34.86 5.42 -23.74
C THR A 82 -35.28 6.37 -24.85
N ARG A 83 -34.79 6.17 -26.09
CA ARG A 83 -35.21 6.99 -27.22
C ARG A 83 -36.69 6.80 -27.56
N ALA A 84 -37.22 5.59 -27.47
CA ALA A 84 -38.64 5.32 -27.68
C ALA A 84 -39.52 6.10 -26.68
N VAL A 85 -39.18 6.00 -25.39
CA VAL A 85 -39.87 6.69 -24.30
C VAL A 85 -39.83 8.20 -24.54
N ASN A 86 -38.65 8.74 -24.86
CA ASN A 86 -38.49 10.17 -25.10
C ASN A 86 -39.32 10.67 -26.30
N MET A 87 -39.40 9.90 -27.38
CA MET A 87 -40.19 10.25 -28.55
C MET A 87 -41.70 10.27 -28.26
N VAL A 88 -42.18 9.43 -27.33
CA VAL A 88 -43.61 9.32 -26.98
C VAL A 88 -44.00 10.34 -25.92
N ILE A 89 -43.23 10.43 -24.83
CA ILE A 89 -43.56 11.27 -23.68
C ILE A 89 -43.23 12.75 -23.95
N TRP A 90 -42.12 13.02 -24.64
CA TRP A 90 -41.63 14.38 -24.88
C TRP A 90 -41.25 14.60 -26.36
N PRO A 91 -42.25 14.54 -27.27
CA PRO A 91 -42.00 14.69 -28.70
C PRO A 91 -41.27 15.99 -29.01
N GLY A 92 -40.18 15.89 -29.78
CA GLY A 92 -39.36 17.04 -30.20
C GLY A 92 -38.47 17.66 -29.13
N ARG A 93 -38.57 17.26 -27.85
CA ARG A 93 -37.78 17.87 -26.76
C ARG A 93 -36.40 17.22 -26.58
N PHE A 94 -36.33 15.90 -26.69
CA PHE A 94 -35.09 15.15 -26.55
C PHE A 94 -34.72 14.51 -27.89
N GLY A 95 -33.45 14.71 -28.28
CA GLY A 95 -32.91 14.23 -29.55
C GLY A 95 -31.75 13.28 -29.35
N LEU A 96 -31.39 12.61 -30.45
CA LEU A 96 -30.16 11.86 -30.57
C LEU A 96 -29.15 12.69 -31.34
N ALA A 97 -28.05 13.07 -30.70
CA ALA A 97 -26.89 13.60 -31.36
C ALA A 97 -25.86 12.47 -31.55
N GLN A 98 -25.27 12.37 -32.74
CA GLN A 98 -24.30 11.32 -33.03
C GLN A 98 -23.09 11.94 -33.74
N PHE A 99 -21.90 11.50 -33.38
CA PHE A 99 -20.64 12.08 -33.84
C PHE A 99 -19.59 11.00 -34.08
N VAL A 100 -18.73 11.20 -35.06
CA VAL A 100 -17.45 10.49 -35.14
C VAL A 100 -16.45 11.29 -34.32
N VAL A 101 -15.97 10.71 -33.21
CA VAL A 101 -15.17 11.44 -32.22
C VAL A 101 -13.66 11.25 -32.45
N LEU A 102 -13.25 10.06 -32.87
CA LEU A 102 -11.85 9.70 -33.04
C LEU A 102 -11.68 8.82 -34.29
N PRO A 103 -11.00 9.31 -35.35
CA PRO A 103 -10.54 8.43 -36.41
C PRO A 103 -9.44 7.52 -35.86
N LEU A 104 -9.57 6.22 -36.08
CA LEU A 104 -8.59 5.22 -35.69
C LEU A 104 -7.70 4.90 -36.89
N PHE A 105 -6.43 4.61 -36.63
CA PHE A 105 -5.44 4.29 -37.66
C PHE A 105 -4.64 3.02 -37.37
N GLU A 106 -4.93 2.33 -36.27
CA GLU A 106 -4.42 1.00 -35.92
C GLU A 106 -5.55 0.16 -35.32
N SER A 107 -5.46 -1.15 -35.47
CA SER A 107 -6.52 -2.08 -35.06
C SER A 107 -6.69 -2.13 -33.53
N GLU A 108 -5.58 -2.10 -32.81
CA GLU A 108 -5.46 -2.16 -31.36
C GLU A 108 -6.11 -0.96 -30.68
N MET A 109 -6.12 0.19 -31.38
CA MET A 109 -6.76 1.40 -30.89
C MET A 109 -8.26 1.25 -30.74
N ALA A 110 -8.92 0.34 -31.49
CA ALA A 110 -10.37 0.19 -31.41
C ALA A 110 -10.84 -0.19 -30.01
N ALA A 111 -10.19 -1.18 -29.40
CA ALA A 111 -10.49 -1.59 -28.02
C ALA A 111 -10.17 -0.47 -27.03
N LEU A 112 -8.96 0.09 -27.13
CA LEU A 112 -8.45 1.09 -26.20
C LEU A 112 -9.26 2.38 -26.24
N ALA A 113 -9.59 2.88 -27.43
CA ALA A 113 -10.39 4.08 -27.62
C ALA A 113 -11.80 3.90 -27.05
N GLU A 114 -12.45 2.76 -27.30
CA GLU A 114 -13.77 2.49 -26.72
C GLU A 114 -13.70 2.48 -25.20
N ILE A 115 -12.70 1.82 -24.61
CA ILE A 115 -12.49 1.78 -23.16
C ILE A 115 -12.28 3.20 -22.60
N ILE A 116 -11.35 3.97 -23.16
CA ILE A 116 -11.02 5.32 -22.70
C ILE A 116 -12.24 6.22 -22.79
N LEU A 117 -12.92 6.26 -23.95
CA LEU A 117 -14.07 7.13 -24.17
C LEU A 117 -15.25 6.76 -23.27
N VAL A 118 -15.55 5.47 -23.09
CA VAL A 118 -16.59 5.04 -22.14
C VAL A 118 -16.23 5.47 -20.71
N ARG A 119 -14.96 5.39 -20.29
CA ARG A 119 -14.54 5.81 -18.95
C ARG A 119 -14.60 7.33 -18.78
N CYS A 120 -14.06 8.10 -19.72
CA CYS A 120 -14.07 9.56 -19.70
C CYS A 120 -15.49 10.12 -19.75
N GLY A 121 -16.35 9.54 -20.58
CA GLY A 121 -17.75 9.91 -20.67
C GLY A 121 -18.65 9.28 -19.62
N GLN A 122 -18.11 8.42 -18.75
CA GLN A 122 -18.88 7.65 -17.78
C GLN A 122 -20.05 6.87 -18.42
N GLY A 123 -19.88 6.35 -19.64
CA GLY A 123 -20.94 5.80 -20.48
C GLY A 123 -21.60 4.50 -19.97
N TYR A 124 -21.20 3.98 -18.81
CA TYR A 124 -21.76 2.74 -18.25
C TYR A 124 -23.19 2.94 -17.72
N ALA A 125 -24.07 2.01 -18.08
CA ALA A 125 -25.46 2.00 -17.64
C ALA A 125 -25.61 1.84 -16.13
N ALA A 126 -24.72 1.08 -15.49
CA ALA A 126 -24.72 0.87 -14.04
C ALA A 126 -24.58 2.18 -13.24
N GLY A 127 -23.97 3.22 -13.82
CA GLY A 127 -23.83 4.54 -13.19
C GLY A 127 -24.94 5.53 -13.54
N GLY A 128 -25.93 5.16 -14.35
CA GLY A 128 -26.99 6.09 -14.80
C GLY A 128 -26.48 7.22 -15.71
N ASN A 129 -25.30 7.04 -16.30
CA ASN A 129 -24.62 8.06 -17.11
C ASN A 129 -24.56 7.72 -18.60
N GLY A 130 -24.88 6.49 -18.98
CA GLY A 130 -24.89 6.10 -20.38
C GLY A 130 -25.57 4.77 -20.64
N PHE A 131 -25.31 4.20 -21.81
CA PHE A 131 -25.99 3.00 -22.31
C PHE A 131 -25.09 1.77 -22.42
N THR A 132 -23.79 1.88 -22.10
CA THR A 132 -22.85 0.77 -22.19
C THR A 132 -23.12 -0.24 -21.07
N VAL A 133 -23.52 -1.46 -21.44
CA VAL A 133 -23.85 -2.54 -20.50
C VAL A 133 -22.77 -3.62 -20.43
N HIS A 134 -22.06 -3.82 -21.53
CA HIS A 134 -20.97 -4.77 -21.62
C HIS A 134 -19.64 -4.03 -21.42
N PRO A 135 -18.59 -4.70 -20.93
CA PRO A 135 -17.26 -4.11 -20.88
C PRO A 135 -16.86 -3.56 -22.25
N ALA A 136 -16.42 -2.31 -22.27
CA ALA A 136 -15.92 -1.67 -23.49
C ALA A 136 -14.72 -2.44 -24.07
N GLY A 137 -14.55 -2.40 -25.38
CA GLY A 137 -13.45 -3.07 -26.09
C GLY A 137 -13.69 -4.55 -26.40
N GLN A 138 -14.81 -5.15 -25.97
CA GLN A 138 -15.10 -6.56 -26.28
C GLN A 138 -15.63 -6.78 -27.70
N SER A 139 -16.27 -5.78 -28.31
CA SER A 139 -16.99 -5.93 -29.59
C SER A 139 -16.27 -5.21 -30.73
N VAL A 140 -14.95 -5.42 -30.85
CA VAL A 140 -14.07 -4.72 -31.80
C VAL A 140 -13.37 -5.65 -32.79
N THR A 141 -13.79 -6.92 -32.88
CA THR A 141 -13.16 -7.94 -33.74
C THR A 141 -13.03 -7.49 -35.20
N SER A 142 -14.00 -6.72 -35.71
CA SER A 142 -13.97 -6.22 -37.08
C SER A 142 -12.89 -5.16 -37.36
N ALA A 143 -12.17 -4.68 -36.35
CA ALA A 143 -10.96 -3.88 -36.53
C ALA A 143 -9.78 -4.74 -37.04
N TYR A 144 -9.68 -5.98 -36.54
CA TYR A 144 -8.64 -6.93 -36.92
C TYR A 144 -8.90 -7.60 -38.29
N GLU A 145 -10.07 -7.39 -38.88
CA GLU A 145 -10.42 -7.85 -40.22
C GLU A 145 -9.96 -6.89 -41.33
N ILE A 146 -9.48 -5.70 -40.95
CA ILE A 146 -9.02 -4.66 -41.89
C ILE A 146 -7.55 -4.92 -42.20
N SER A 147 -7.18 -4.90 -43.49
CA SER A 147 -5.81 -5.15 -43.94
C SER A 147 -4.85 -4.04 -43.50
N GLU A 148 -3.56 -4.37 -43.36
CA GLU A 148 -2.50 -3.43 -43.01
C GLU A 148 -2.42 -2.25 -43.99
N ASP A 149 -2.47 -2.49 -45.30
CA ASP A 149 -2.50 -1.44 -46.32
C ASP A 149 -3.64 -0.42 -46.10
N LYS A 150 -4.80 -0.90 -45.62
CA LYS A 150 -5.96 -0.04 -45.36
C LYS A 150 -5.78 0.76 -44.08
N TRP A 151 -5.14 0.19 -43.07
CA TRP A 151 -4.75 0.93 -41.87
C TRP A 151 -3.72 2.02 -42.18
N GLU A 152 -2.76 1.75 -43.09
CA GLU A 152 -1.80 2.76 -43.55
C GLU A 152 -2.49 3.92 -44.29
N GLU A 153 -3.50 3.62 -45.10
CA GLU A 153 -4.35 4.65 -45.72
C GLU A 153 -5.08 5.48 -44.64
N TYR A 154 -5.65 4.83 -43.62
CA TYR A 154 -6.32 5.52 -42.52
C TYR A 154 -5.36 6.37 -41.68
N ALA A 155 -4.14 5.90 -41.44
CA ALA A 155 -3.09 6.65 -40.76
C ALA A 155 -2.72 7.91 -41.56
N SER A 156 -2.46 7.74 -42.86
CA SER A 156 -2.16 8.84 -43.77
C SER A 156 -3.29 9.86 -43.81
N HIS A 157 -4.54 9.39 -43.90
CA HIS A 157 -5.71 10.26 -43.88
C HIS A 157 -5.87 10.98 -42.54
N ALA A 158 -5.70 10.29 -41.41
CA ALA A 158 -5.80 10.88 -40.08
C ALA A 158 -4.73 11.95 -39.85
N LEU A 159 -3.49 11.72 -40.29
CA LEU A 159 -2.42 12.72 -40.22
C LEU A 159 -2.72 13.96 -41.07
N ALA A 160 -3.25 13.77 -42.28
CA ALA A 160 -3.52 14.86 -43.21
C ALA A 160 -4.77 15.69 -42.86
N HIS A 161 -5.81 15.05 -42.28
CA HIS A 161 -7.14 15.67 -42.15
C HIS A 161 -7.63 15.81 -40.71
N SER A 162 -6.81 15.47 -39.71
CA SER A 162 -7.17 15.66 -38.30
C SER A 162 -6.11 16.46 -37.54
N PRO A 163 -6.42 16.98 -36.34
CA PRO A 163 -5.43 17.63 -35.49
C PRO A 163 -4.34 16.70 -34.93
N LEU A 164 -4.29 15.41 -35.34
CA LEU A 164 -3.41 14.39 -34.77
C LEU A 164 -1.94 14.81 -34.77
N GLN A 165 -1.40 15.28 -35.91
CA GLN A 165 0.01 15.69 -35.99
C GLN A 165 0.30 16.84 -35.03
N ARG A 166 -0.54 17.87 -35.03
CA ARG A 166 -0.41 19.00 -34.11
C ARG A 166 -0.45 18.55 -32.64
N ASN A 167 -1.39 17.67 -32.29
CA ASN A 167 -1.52 17.15 -30.93
C ASN A 167 -0.27 16.34 -30.53
N TYR A 168 0.29 15.57 -31.47
CA TYR A 168 1.52 14.82 -31.26
C TYR A 168 2.72 15.75 -31.02
N ASP A 169 2.85 16.82 -31.80
CA ASP A 169 3.91 17.81 -31.65
C ASP A 169 3.82 18.53 -30.29
N GLU A 170 2.61 18.98 -29.94
CA GLU A 170 2.34 19.62 -28.63
C GLU A 170 2.61 18.66 -27.46
N LEU A 171 2.18 17.40 -27.58
CA LEU A 171 2.44 16.37 -26.57
C LEU A 171 3.93 16.09 -26.43
N SER A 172 4.65 16.02 -27.55
CA SER A 172 6.09 15.79 -27.58
C SER A 172 6.86 16.91 -26.87
N VAL A 173 6.45 18.17 -27.06
CA VAL A 173 7.01 19.32 -26.32
C VAL A 173 6.76 19.16 -24.81
N ARG A 174 5.52 18.86 -24.42
CA ARG A 174 5.17 18.67 -22.99
C ARG A 174 5.94 17.51 -22.36
N ASN A 175 6.03 16.38 -23.05
CA ASN A 175 6.74 15.21 -22.57
C ASN A 175 8.24 15.49 -22.37
N ARG A 176 8.87 16.22 -23.30
CA ARG A 176 10.27 16.66 -23.12
C ARG A 176 10.44 17.55 -21.88
N ALA A 177 9.52 18.46 -21.62
CA ALA A 177 9.55 19.31 -20.43
C ALA A 177 9.39 18.50 -19.13
N ILE A 178 8.48 17.52 -19.12
CA ILE A 178 8.28 16.61 -17.98
C ILE A 178 9.54 15.77 -17.74
N ILE A 179 10.11 15.17 -18.78
CA ILE A 179 11.33 14.36 -18.68
C ILE A 179 12.49 15.21 -18.15
N ALA A 180 12.68 16.43 -18.66
CA ALA A 180 13.71 17.34 -18.17
C ALA A 180 13.52 17.68 -16.69
N LYS A 181 12.29 17.93 -16.26
CA LYS A 181 11.97 18.17 -14.84
C LYS A 181 12.30 16.95 -13.97
N CYS A 182 11.88 15.76 -14.37
CA CYS A 182 12.17 14.53 -13.64
C CYS A 182 13.68 14.24 -13.56
N GLN A 183 14.44 14.55 -14.63
CA GLN A 183 15.89 14.42 -14.64
C GLN A 183 16.56 15.40 -13.66
N GLU A 184 16.08 16.65 -13.61
CA GLU A 184 16.59 17.64 -12.67
C GLU A 184 16.29 17.26 -11.22
N GLU A 185 15.06 16.84 -10.91
CA GLU A 185 14.69 16.33 -9.58
C GLU A 185 15.56 15.12 -9.19
N SER A 186 15.82 14.21 -10.12
CA SER A 186 16.70 13.06 -9.89
C SER A 186 18.14 13.46 -9.60
N ARG A 187 18.68 14.48 -10.29
CA ARG A 187 20.02 15.02 -10.01
C ARG A 187 20.10 15.68 -8.65
N GLN A 188 19.11 16.49 -8.29
CA GLN A 188 19.05 17.14 -6.98
C GLN A 188 18.98 16.11 -5.86
N LEU A 189 18.17 15.06 -6.04
CA LEU A 189 18.08 13.97 -5.08
C LEU A 189 19.42 13.23 -4.95
N ALA A 190 20.08 12.92 -6.07
CA ALA A 190 21.39 12.29 -6.06
C ALA A 190 22.46 13.14 -5.35
N ALA A 191 22.47 14.46 -5.60
CA ALA A 191 23.37 15.39 -4.90
C ALA A 191 23.08 15.45 -3.39
N ARG A 192 21.81 15.42 -3.00
CA ARG A 192 21.41 15.35 -1.58
C ARG A 192 21.86 14.04 -0.93
N HIS A 193 21.73 12.91 -1.63
CA HIS A 193 22.24 11.63 -1.13
C HIS A 193 23.75 11.67 -0.93
N ALA A 194 24.52 12.18 -1.90
CA ALA A 194 25.96 12.31 -1.77
C ALA A 194 26.38 13.21 -0.59
N ALA A 195 25.65 14.30 -0.35
CA ALA A 195 25.90 15.18 0.80
C ALA A 195 25.59 14.50 2.14
N LEU A 196 24.52 13.70 2.21
CA LEU A 196 24.20 12.90 3.40
C LEU A 196 25.24 11.80 3.65
N ASP A 197 25.74 11.15 2.60
CA ASP A 197 26.80 10.14 2.73
C ASP A 197 28.10 10.74 3.28
N GLU A 198 28.43 11.97 2.87
CA GLU A 198 29.55 12.75 3.41
C GLU A 198 29.34 13.09 4.89
N GLU A 199 28.13 13.53 5.27
CA GLU A 199 27.77 13.82 6.66
C GLU A 199 27.88 12.57 7.55
N ILE A 200 27.37 11.43 7.06
CA ILE A 200 27.49 10.14 7.75
C ILE A 200 28.95 9.76 7.94
N ARG A 201 29.81 9.98 6.93
CA ARG A 201 31.25 9.70 7.06
C ARG A 201 31.89 10.57 8.15
N MET A 202 31.60 11.87 8.17
CA MET A 202 32.13 12.77 9.20
C MET A 202 31.66 12.40 10.60
N LEU A 203 30.39 12.04 10.77
CA LEU A 203 29.86 11.59 12.07
C LEU A 203 30.55 10.31 12.54
N THR A 204 30.81 9.37 11.62
CA THR A 204 31.53 8.13 11.93
C THR A 204 32.97 8.43 12.41
N GLU A 205 33.68 9.35 11.76
CA GLU A 205 35.02 9.78 12.17
C GLU A 205 35.01 10.46 13.55
N ILE A 206 34.01 11.30 13.83
CA ILE A 206 33.85 11.93 15.15
C ILE A 206 33.63 10.86 16.23
N GLU A 207 32.79 9.86 15.98
CA GLU A 207 32.55 8.76 16.92
C GLU A 207 33.84 7.97 17.21
N GLU A 208 34.66 7.70 16.19
CA GLU A 208 35.97 7.06 16.36
C GLU A 208 36.94 7.90 17.19
N LEU A 209 37.02 9.20 16.93
CA LEU A 209 37.85 10.12 17.73
C LEU A 209 37.40 10.20 19.18
N GLN A 210 36.09 10.25 19.42
CA GLN A 210 35.53 10.24 20.77
C GLN A 210 35.84 8.93 21.49
N ARG A 211 35.77 7.79 20.79
CA ARG A 211 36.17 6.49 21.34
C ARG A 211 37.64 6.50 21.75
N ARG A 212 38.54 6.92 20.85
CA ARG A 212 39.98 7.00 21.13
C ARG A 212 40.31 7.94 22.28
N LYS A 213 39.60 9.07 22.40
CA LYS A 213 39.74 10.00 23.53
C LYS A 213 39.38 9.32 24.86
N ARG A 214 38.25 8.60 24.92
CA ARG A 214 37.85 7.85 26.13
C ARG A 214 38.89 6.79 26.50
N ASP A 215 39.42 6.06 25.52
CA ASP A 215 40.45 5.04 25.77
C ASP A 215 41.74 5.67 26.34
N LEU A 216 42.16 6.83 25.81
CA LEU A 216 43.32 7.58 26.33
C LEU A 216 43.08 8.14 27.73
N GLU A 217 41.90 8.69 28.01
CA GLU A 217 41.53 9.17 29.35
C GLU A 217 41.52 8.03 30.37
N GLY A 218 41.01 6.85 29.98
CA GLY A 218 41.09 5.63 30.79
C GLY A 218 42.54 5.21 31.07
N ALA A 219 43.36 5.09 30.04
CA ALA A 219 44.78 4.72 30.18
C ALA A 219 45.58 5.75 31.02
N LYS A 220 45.26 7.05 30.89
CA LYS A 220 45.87 8.09 31.72
C LYS A 220 45.48 7.93 33.19
N SER A 221 44.22 7.66 33.48
CA SER A 221 43.76 7.39 34.85
C SER A 221 44.45 6.15 35.44
N GLU A 222 44.63 5.09 34.64
CA GLU A 222 45.35 3.88 35.06
C GLU A 222 46.83 4.17 35.32
N ALA A 223 47.48 4.95 34.46
CA ALA A 223 48.88 5.35 34.63
C ALA A 223 49.06 6.25 35.86
N GLU A 224 48.14 7.19 36.12
CA GLU A 224 48.15 8.02 37.33
C GLU A 224 47.96 7.16 38.59
N GLN A 225 47.05 6.18 38.57
CA GLN A 225 46.88 5.22 39.67
C GLN A 225 48.14 4.36 39.88
N ALA A 226 48.75 3.88 38.80
CA ALA A 226 50.00 3.11 38.86
C ALA A 226 51.17 3.94 39.39
N ALA A 227 51.30 5.20 38.97
CA ALA A 227 52.31 6.13 39.48
C ALA A 227 52.07 6.50 40.95
N LEU A 228 50.81 6.63 41.37
CA LEU A 228 50.46 6.82 42.78
C LEU A 228 50.87 5.58 43.60
N LEU A 229 50.61 4.37 43.09
CA LEU A 229 51.04 3.11 43.69
C LEU A 229 52.56 2.97 43.77
N ASP A 230 53.29 3.47 42.77
CA ASP A 230 54.76 3.47 42.73
C ASP A 230 55.38 4.55 43.65
N GLN A 231 54.64 5.63 43.95
CA GLN A 231 55.03 6.65 44.93
C GLN A 231 54.87 6.20 46.39
N TYR A 232 54.08 5.17 46.67
CA TYR A 232 54.18 4.48 47.95
C TYR A 232 55.52 3.77 47.97
N SER A 233 56.45 4.27 48.78
CA SER A 233 57.82 3.77 48.83
C SER A 233 57.85 2.30 49.23
N GLU A 234 58.94 1.57 48.93
CA GLU A 234 59.17 0.24 49.51
C GLU A 234 59.02 0.25 51.05
N GLN A 235 59.30 1.39 51.68
CA GLN A 235 59.14 1.63 53.11
C GLN A 235 57.68 1.63 53.59
N ASP A 236 56.77 2.23 52.83
CA ASP A 236 55.32 2.21 53.12
C ASP A 236 54.73 0.81 52.83
N ARG A 237 55.32 0.09 51.87
CA ARG A 237 54.94 -1.28 51.53
C ARG A 237 55.26 -2.25 52.66
N ASP A 238 56.43 -2.09 53.29
CA ASP A 238 56.83 -2.88 54.47
C ASP A 238 55.97 -2.54 55.70
N GLU A 239 55.65 -1.26 55.94
CA GLU A 239 54.74 -0.86 57.03
C GLU A 239 53.33 -1.44 56.84
N VAL A 240 52.79 -1.42 55.62
CA VAL A 240 51.48 -2.01 55.31
C VAL A 240 51.51 -3.53 55.40
N LEU A 241 52.58 -4.19 54.95
CA LEU A 241 52.76 -5.64 55.11
C LEU A 241 52.87 -6.04 56.59
N GLN A 242 53.51 -5.21 57.41
CA GLN A 242 53.63 -5.41 58.85
C GLN A 242 52.28 -5.23 59.56
N LEU A 243 51.52 -4.18 59.23
CA LEU A 243 50.15 -3.98 59.71
C LEU A 243 49.20 -5.12 59.28
N LEU A 244 49.34 -5.63 58.06
CA LEU A 244 48.57 -6.79 57.59
C LEU A 244 48.96 -8.08 58.32
N ALA A 245 50.25 -8.29 58.60
CA ALA A 245 50.69 -9.44 59.38
C ALA A 245 50.17 -9.38 60.83
N GLU A 246 50.18 -8.20 61.45
CA GLU A 246 49.59 -7.95 62.77
C GLU A 246 48.08 -8.22 62.76
N PHE A 247 47.35 -7.70 61.78
CA PHE A 247 45.91 -7.93 61.65
C PHE A 247 45.58 -9.42 61.44
N ILE A 248 46.33 -10.13 60.58
CA ILE A 248 46.15 -11.58 60.38
C ILE A 248 46.42 -12.33 61.69
N TYR A 249 47.44 -11.93 62.45
CA TYR A 249 47.76 -12.53 63.74
C TYR A 249 46.64 -12.31 64.77
N GLU A 250 46.08 -11.10 64.85
CA GLU A 250 44.92 -10.81 65.72
C GLU A 250 43.69 -11.63 65.32
N VAL A 251 43.40 -11.74 64.02
CA VAL A 251 42.30 -12.57 63.51
C VAL A 251 42.52 -14.05 63.85
N MET A 252 43.76 -14.54 63.78
CA MET A 252 44.10 -15.90 64.19
C MET A 252 43.91 -16.11 65.69
N ILE A 253 44.33 -15.18 66.54
CA ILE A 253 44.08 -15.22 68.00
C ILE A 253 42.59 -15.24 68.30
N LEU A 254 41.81 -14.38 67.64
CA LEU A 254 40.35 -14.35 67.81
C LEU A 254 39.72 -15.68 67.41
N LYS A 255 40.20 -16.30 66.34
CA LYS A 255 39.71 -17.61 65.89
C LYS A 255 40.08 -18.74 66.87
N ASP A 256 41.26 -18.68 67.47
CA ASP A 256 41.72 -19.67 68.45
C ASP A 256 41.02 -19.50 69.81
N ASN A 257 40.81 -18.25 70.23
CA ASN A 257 39.96 -17.92 71.39
C ASN A 257 38.52 -18.37 71.16
N HIS A 258 37.96 -18.14 69.97
CA HIS A 258 36.62 -18.63 69.64
C HIS A 258 36.55 -20.15 69.74
N ARG A 259 37.54 -20.89 69.21
CA ARG A 259 37.62 -22.36 69.37
C ARG A 259 37.73 -22.80 70.82
N ARG A 260 38.51 -22.10 71.66
CA ARG A 260 38.59 -22.36 73.10
C ARG A 260 37.27 -22.08 73.80
N THR A 261 36.59 -20.99 73.47
CA THR A 261 35.26 -20.69 74.03
C THR A 261 34.27 -21.78 73.63
N GLN A 262 34.26 -22.21 72.37
CA GLN A 262 33.43 -23.33 71.92
C GLN A 262 33.74 -24.62 72.71
N TRP A 263 35.02 -24.97 72.88
CA TRP A 263 35.43 -26.13 73.68
C TRP A 263 35.04 -26.03 75.17
N ILE A 264 35.13 -24.84 75.78
CA ILE A 264 34.67 -24.61 77.16
C ILE A 264 33.15 -24.75 77.24
N MET A 265 32.41 -24.20 76.28
CA MET A 265 30.94 -24.31 76.24
C MET A 265 30.50 -25.77 76.08
N GLU A 266 31.12 -26.53 75.17
CA GLU A 266 30.90 -27.98 75.02
C GLU A 266 31.19 -28.74 76.33
N ARG A 267 32.21 -28.32 77.10
CA ARG A 267 32.59 -29.00 78.35
C ARG A 267 31.73 -28.61 79.54
N LEU A 268 31.24 -27.37 79.58
CA LEU A 268 30.23 -26.92 80.54
C LEU A 268 28.85 -27.51 80.23
N GLU A 269 28.53 -27.80 78.97
CA GLU A 269 27.35 -28.60 78.61
C GLU A 269 27.50 -30.05 79.08
N ILE A 270 28.70 -30.65 78.98
CA ILE A 270 28.99 -31.97 79.57
C ILE A 270 28.87 -31.96 81.10
N ASP A 271 29.38 -30.92 81.79
CA ASP A 271 29.25 -30.80 83.26
C ASP A 271 27.82 -30.42 83.71
N ALA A 272 27.00 -29.82 82.84
CA ALA A 272 25.58 -29.56 83.09
C ALA A 272 24.70 -30.81 82.86
N GLU A 273 25.12 -31.73 81.98
CA GLU A 273 24.48 -33.04 81.80
C GLU A 273 24.91 -34.07 82.87
N GLU A 274 26.11 -33.95 83.45
CA GLU A 274 26.59 -34.78 84.58
C GLU A 274 26.14 -34.26 85.98
N GLY A 275 25.44 -33.12 86.03
CA GLY A 275 24.75 -32.58 87.21
C GLY A 275 23.31 -33.09 87.41
N GLY A 276 22.93 -34.17 86.74
CA GLY A 276 21.66 -34.88 86.90
C GLY A 276 21.69 -35.90 88.04
N GLU A 277 20.98 -35.55 89.11
CA GLU A 277 20.43 -36.31 90.24
C GLU A 277 20.51 -37.86 90.32
N PRO A 278 20.47 -38.39 91.57
CA PRO A 278 21.04 -39.68 91.96
C PRO A 278 20.22 -40.89 91.46
N GLY A 279 20.88 -41.71 90.65
CA GLY A 279 20.40 -43.01 90.20
C GLY A 279 20.41 -44.05 91.32
N THR A 280 19.26 -44.18 91.97
CA THR A 280 18.89 -45.24 92.90
C THR A 280 19.10 -46.64 92.30
N LEU A 281 19.87 -47.43 93.04
CA LEU A 281 19.96 -48.88 93.14
C LEU A 281 18.86 -49.71 92.44
N ALA A 282 19.29 -50.67 91.63
CA ALA A 282 18.67 -51.99 91.56
C ALA A 282 19.75 -53.09 91.42
N PRO A 283 19.55 -54.28 92.01
CA PRO A 283 20.62 -55.19 92.38
C PRO A 283 20.63 -56.53 91.60
N GLU A 284 21.69 -57.29 91.83
CA GLU A 284 21.74 -58.77 91.83
C GLU A 284 21.59 -59.56 90.51
N ALA A 285 22.68 -60.23 90.12
CA ALA A 285 22.76 -61.68 89.89
C ALA A 285 24.27 -62.04 89.75
N GLN A 286 24.89 -62.57 90.80
CA GLN A 286 25.04 -64.01 91.12
C GLN A 286 26.04 -64.75 90.21
N ASP A 287 27.19 -65.02 90.82
CA ASP A 287 28.09 -66.18 90.78
C ASP A 287 28.07 -67.16 89.58
N GLU A 288 29.32 -67.56 89.24
CA GLU A 288 29.81 -68.63 88.34
C GLU A 288 29.98 -68.32 86.84
#